data_AF-Q8R5D2-F1
#
_entry.id   AF-Q8R5D2-F1
#
_cell.length_a   1.000
_cell.length_b   1.000
_cell.length_c   1.000
_cell.angle_alpha   90.00
_cell.angle_beta   90.00
_cell.angle_gamma   90.00
#
_symmetry.space_group_name_H-M   'P 1'
#
loop_
_entity.id
_entity.type
_entity.pdbx_description
1 polymer ?
#
loop_
_entity_poly.entity_id
_entity_poly.type
_entity_poly.pdbx_seq_one_letter_code
_entity_poly.pdbx_strand_id
1 'polypeptide(L)'
;WNLKNGRVFIIKSYSEDDIHRSIKYSIWCSTEHGNKRLDAAYRSLNGKGPLYLLFSVNGSGHFCGVAEMKSVVDYNAYAGVWSQDKWKGKFEVKWIFVKDVPNNQLRHIRLENNDNKPVTNSRDTQEVPLEKAKQVLKIIATFKHTTSIFDDFAHYEKRQEEEEAMRRERNRNKQ
;
A
#
# COMPACT_ATOMS: atom_id res chain seq x y z
N TRP A 1 0.61 -7.81 18.21
CA TRP A 1 1.62 -7.04 17.46
C TRP A 1 2.65 -6.47 18.42
N ASN A 2 3.74 -7.20 18.65
CA ASN A 2 4.87 -6.73 19.46
C ASN A 2 6.15 -6.86 18.62
N LEU A 3 6.34 -5.91 17.71
CA LEU A 3 7.42 -5.94 16.74
C LEU A 3 8.75 -5.59 17.42
N LYS A 4 9.67 -6.55 17.58
CA LYS A 4 10.98 -6.31 18.23
C LYS A 4 11.96 -5.60 17.30
N ASN A 5 11.88 -5.86 16.01
CA ASN A 5 12.66 -5.25 14.95
C ASN A 5 11.80 -5.21 13.67
N GLY A 6 12.01 -4.22 12.80
CA GLY A 6 11.27 -4.03 11.57
C GLY A 6 11.09 -2.56 11.22
N ARG A 7 10.64 -2.29 10.00
CA ARG A 7 10.36 -0.93 9.52
C ARG A 7 8.93 -0.85 9.02
N VAL A 8 8.29 0.31 9.21
CA VAL A 8 6.88 0.48 8.86
C VAL A 8 6.70 1.78 8.10
N PHE A 9 6.00 1.70 6.96
CA PHE A 9 5.77 2.84 6.08
C PHE A 9 4.28 3.00 5.78
N ILE A 10 3.86 4.26 5.62
CA ILE A 10 2.56 4.59 5.05
C ILE A 10 2.64 4.49 3.53
N ILE A 11 1.64 3.87 2.91
CA ILE A 11 1.46 3.86 1.46
C ILE A 11 0.18 4.61 1.13
N LYS A 12 0.30 5.60 0.24
CA LYS A 12 -0.83 6.42 -0.22
C LYS A 12 -1.12 6.13 -1.68
N SER A 13 -2.22 5.43 -1.93
CA SER A 13 -2.71 5.18 -3.29
C SER A 13 -3.56 6.34 -3.79
N TYR A 14 -3.52 6.59 -5.09
CA TYR A 14 -4.43 7.51 -5.77
C TYR A 14 -5.77 6.85 -6.14
N SER A 15 -5.81 5.52 -6.26
CA SER A 15 -7.01 4.78 -6.64
C SER A 15 -7.18 3.51 -5.81
N GLU A 16 -8.43 3.14 -5.54
CA GLU A 16 -8.81 1.83 -5.03
C GLU A 16 -8.55 0.71 -6.06
N ASP A 17 -8.58 1.02 -7.37
CA ASP A 17 -8.24 0.06 -8.41
C ASP A 17 -6.82 -0.50 -8.22
N ASP A 18 -5.86 0.36 -7.84
CA ASP A 18 -4.48 -0.07 -7.59
C ASP A 18 -4.38 -0.94 -6.32
N ILE A 19 -5.20 -0.68 -5.30
CA ILE A 19 -5.28 -1.53 -4.10
C ILE A 19 -5.81 -2.91 -4.47
N HIS A 20 -6.92 -2.98 -5.21
CA HIS A 20 -7.48 -4.22 -5.72
C HIS A 20 -6.42 -5.03 -6.49
N ARG A 21 -5.73 -4.39 -7.45
CA ARG A 21 -4.72 -5.05 -8.27
C ARG A 21 -3.50 -5.47 -7.45
N SER A 22 -3.14 -4.71 -6.42
CA SER A 22 -2.09 -5.11 -5.48
C SER A 22 -2.45 -6.38 -4.70
N ILE A 23 -3.70 -6.50 -4.24
CA ILE A 23 -4.18 -7.69 -3.54
C ILE A 23 -4.18 -8.88 -4.49
N LYS A 24 -4.77 -8.71 -5.67
CA LYS A 24 -4.88 -9.75 -6.71
C LYS A 24 -3.53 -10.31 -7.14
N TYR A 25 -2.57 -9.43 -7.42
CA TYR A 25 -1.28 -9.82 -8.01
C TYR A 25 -0.13 -9.88 -7.00
N SER A 26 -0.37 -9.58 -5.72
CA SER A 26 0.65 -9.58 -4.67
C SER A 26 1.87 -8.71 -4.99
N ILE A 27 1.64 -7.54 -5.60
CA ILE A 27 2.69 -6.59 -5.99
C ILE A 27 2.33 -5.16 -5.61
N TRP A 28 3.33 -4.29 -5.52
CA TRP A 28 3.15 -2.85 -5.42
C TRP A 28 4.21 -2.09 -6.23
N CYS A 29 3.89 -0.83 -6.53
CA CYS A 29 4.81 0.17 -7.06
C CYS A 29 4.46 1.53 -6.44
N SER A 30 5.47 2.26 -5.97
CA SER A 30 5.33 3.67 -5.57
C SER A 30 5.93 4.58 -6.65
N THR A 31 6.08 5.87 -6.35
CA THR A 31 6.91 6.80 -7.12
C THR A 31 8.37 6.34 -7.16
N GLU A 32 9.18 6.86 -8.08
CA GLU A 32 10.63 6.55 -8.13
C GLU A 32 11.32 6.85 -6.79
N HIS A 33 11.01 7.99 -6.18
CA HIS A 33 11.54 8.37 -4.86
C HIS A 33 11.08 7.39 -3.76
N GLY A 34 9.79 7.04 -3.76
CA GLY A 34 9.24 6.09 -2.79
C GLY A 34 9.81 4.68 -2.94
N ASN A 35 9.95 4.20 -4.19
CA ASN A 35 10.61 2.94 -4.51
C ASN A 35 12.05 2.90 -3.97
N LYS A 36 12.86 3.96 -4.18
CA LYS A 36 14.22 4.07 -3.62
C LYS A 36 14.23 3.98 -2.10
N ARG A 37 13.29 4.66 -1.42
CA ARG A 37 13.17 4.63 0.05
C ARG A 37 12.81 3.23 0.57
N LEU A 38 11.81 2.59 -0.03
CA LEU A 38 11.35 1.27 0.37
C LEU A 38 12.41 0.20 0.09
N ASP A 39 13.08 0.26 -1.07
CA ASP A 39 14.15 -0.68 -1.42
C ASP A 39 15.34 -0.56 -0.46
N ALA A 40 15.80 0.67 -0.17
CA ALA A 40 16.85 0.91 0.81
C ALA A 40 16.45 0.37 2.20
N ALA A 41 15.19 0.58 2.59
CA ALA A 41 14.69 0.07 3.86
C ALA A 41 14.63 -1.46 3.92
N TYR A 42 14.13 -2.10 2.87
CA TYR A 42 14.05 -3.55 2.76
C TYR A 42 15.45 -4.19 2.81
N ARG A 43 16.40 -3.65 2.05
CA ARG A 43 17.80 -4.11 2.06
C ARG A 43 18.47 -3.89 3.41
N SER A 44 18.21 -2.76 4.07
CA SER A 44 18.80 -2.46 5.39
C SER A 44 18.39 -3.45 6.49
N LEU A 45 17.21 -4.06 6.37
CA LEU A 45 16.76 -5.08 7.31
C LEU A 45 17.55 -6.39 7.16
N ASN A 46 18.13 -6.67 5.99
CA ASN A 46 18.93 -7.87 5.70
C ASN A 46 18.27 -9.17 6.22
N GLY A 47 16.96 -9.32 6.03
CA GLY A 47 16.17 -10.46 6.49
C GLY A 47 15.94 -10.55 8.01
N LYS A 48 16.39 -9.59 8.81
CA LYS A 48 16.31 -9.61 10.28
C LYS A 48 15.02 -9.01 10.86
N GLY A 49 14.04 -8.71 10.02
CA GLY A 49 12.74 -8.17 10.44
C GLY A 49 11.85 -7.84 9.23
N PRO A 50 10.53 -7.69 9.44
CA PRO A 50 9.60 -7.36 8.38
C PRO A 50 9.65 -5.87 8.02
N LEU A 51 9.29 -5.56 6.78
CA LEU A 51 8.92 -4.23 6.36
C LEU A 51 7.41 -4.21 6.11
N TYR A 52 6.65 -3.53 6.97
CA TYR A 52 5.21 -3.39 6.83
C TYR A 52 4.82 -2.11 6.10
N LEU A 53 3.77 -2.22 5.31
CA LEU A 53 3.18 -1.18 4.50
C LEU A 53 1.73 -0.99 4.95
N LEU A 54 1.39 0.21 5.41
CA LEU A 54 0.06 0.60 5.88
C LEU A 54 -0.64 1.37 4.77
N PHE A 55 -1.65 0.76 4.13
CA PHE A 55 -2.28 1.31 2.94
C PHE A 55 -3.47 2.21 3.29
N SER A 56 -3.54 3.36 2.61
CA SER A 56 -4.68 4.28 2.66
C SER A 56 -4.85 4.97 1.30
N VAL A 57 -6.06 5.00 0.77
CA VAL A 57 -6.36 5.72 -0.47
C VAL A 57 -6.54 7.21 -0.15
N ASN A 58 -5.99 8.08 -0.99
CA ASN A 58 -6.11 9.53 -0.82
C ASN A 58 -7.59 9.95 -0.81
N GLY A 59 -7.99 10.74 0.20
CA GLY A 59 -9.36 11.21 0.34
C GLY A 59 -10.35 10.22 0.97
N SER A 60 -9.99 8.95 1.13
CA SER A 60 -10.90 7.89 1.65
C SER A 60 -11.30 8.04 3.12
N GLY A 61 -10.52 8.78 3.91
CA GLY A 61 -10.77 8.94 5.35
C GLY A 61 -10.47 7.69 6.21
N HIS A 62 -9.86 6.64 5.65
CA HIS A 62 -9.52 5.41 6.36
C HIS A 62 -8.21 4.77 5.87
N PHE A 63 -7.69 3.81 6.65
CA PHE A 63 -6.71 2.84 6.18
C PHE A 63 -7.44 1.59 5.72
N CYS A 64 -7.08 1.04 4.56
CA CYS A 64 -7.75 -0.11 3.95
C CYS A 64 -7.01 -1.44 4.15
N GLY A 65 -5.78 -1.42 4.67
CA GLY A 65 -5.08 -2.66 5.01
C GLY A 65 -3.60 -2.53 5.31
N VAL A 66 -2.98 -3.70 5.48
CA VAL A 66 -1.56 -3.87 5.79
C VAL A 66 -0.99 -5.00 4.95
N ALA A 67 0.16 -4.75 4.33
CA ALA A 67 0.95 -5.78 3.67
C ALA A 67 2.40 -5.79 4.17
N GLU A 68 3.10 -6.90 3.97
CA GLU A 68 4.54 -7.03 4.16
C GLU A 68 5.24 -6.97 2.80
N MET A 69 6.29 -6.16 2.66
CA MET A 69 7.15 -6.19 1.47
C MET A 69 7.98 -7.49 1.47
N LYS A 70 8.00 -8.20 0.33
CA LYS A 70 8.60 -9.55 0.19
C LYS A 70 9.77 -9.63 -0.78
N SER A 71 10.02 -8.59 -1.57
CA SER A 71 11.16 -8.54 -2.49
C SER A 71 11.82 -7.16 -2.49
N VAL A 72 13.03 -7.10 -3.02
CA VAL A 72 13.63 -5.84 -3.49
C VAL A 72 12.82 -5.24 -4.64
N VAL A 73 13.04 -3.96 -4.93
CA VAL A 73 12.44 -3.31 -6.10
C VAL A 73 13.17 -3.70 -7.37
N ASP A 74 12.43 -4.21 -8.35
CA ASP A 74 12.86 -4.25 -9.75
C ASP A 74 12.43 -2.94 -10.40
N TYR A 75 13.39 -2.07 -10.75
CA TYR A 75 13.13 -0.75 -11.34
C TYR A 75 12.83 -0.80 -12.84
N ASN A 76 13.16 -1.91 -13.51
CA ASN A 76 12.97 -2.09 -14.94
C ASN A 76 11.64 -2.79 -15.25
N ALA A 77 11.04 -3.46 -14.26
CA ALA A 77 9.74 -4.09 -14.41
C ALA A 77 8.65 -3.06 -14.75
N TYR A 78 7.86 -3.41 -15.77
CA TYR A 78 6.57 -2.78 -16.03
C TYR A 78 5.48 -3.80 -15.74
N ALA A 79 4.68 -3.55 -14.70
CA ALA A 79 3.63 -4.49 -14.32
C ALA A 79 2.45 -4.45 -15.31
N GLY A 80 2.20 -3.33 -15.99
CA GLY A 80 1.09 -3.15 -16.94
C GLY A 80 -0.31 -3.18 -16.33
N VAL A 81 -0.42 -3.50 -15.04
CA VAL A 81 -1.67 -3.60 -14.31
C VAL A 81 -2.04 -2.31 -13.59
N TRP A 82 -1.25 -1.24 -13.54
CA TRP A 82 -1.65 -0.07 -12.75
C TRP A 82 -2.69 0.81 -13.45
N SER A 83 -3.47 1.56 -12.67
CA SER A 83 -4.51 2.49 -13.15
C SER A 83 -3.92 3.58 -14.06
N GLN A 84 -2.66 3.95 -13.83
CA GLN A 84 -1.91 4.92 -14.63
C GLN A 84 -0.62 4.29 -15.17
N ASP A 85 -0.33 4.51 -16.45
CA ASP A 85 0.84 3.93 -17.15
C ASP A 85 2.19 4.56 -16.73
N LYS A 86 2.19 5.48 -15.76
CA LYS A 86 3.40 6.19 -15.30
C LYS A 86 4.23 5.42 -14.28
N TRP A 87 3.65 4.39 -13.66
CA TRP A 87 4.29 3.67 -12.56
C TRP A 87 5.30 2.67 -13.11
N LYS A 88 6.59 2.96 -12.88
CA LYS A 88 7.71 2.09 -13.25
C LYS A 88 8.31 1.46 -12.01
N GLY A 89 8.60 0.18 -12.14
CA GLY A 89 9.12 -0.67 -11.11
C GLY A 89 8.04 -1.53 -10.44
N LYS A 90 8.51 -2.54 -9.71
CA LYS A 90 7.65 -3.52 -9.07
C LYS A 90 8.39 -4.16 -7.90
N PHE A 91 7.67 -4.44 -6.83
CA PHE A 91 8.11 -5.33 -5.77
C PHE A 91 6.94 -6.17 -5.25
N GLU A 92 7.25 -7.34 -4.71
CA GLU A 92 6.27 -8.26 -4.17
C GLU A 92 5.82 -7.84 -2.77
N VAL A 93 4.54 -8.03 -2.50
CA VAL A 93 3.93 -7.80 -1.19
C VAL A 93 3.05 -8.98 -0.79
N LYS A 94 2.94 -9.23 0.50
CA LYS A 94 1.98 -10.18 1.07
C LYS A 94 0.98 -9.42 1.93
N TRP A 95 -0.28 -9.38 1.51
CA TRP A 95 -1.35 -8.77 2.29
C TRP A 95 -1.64 -9.59 3.55
N ILE A 96 -1.78 -8.90 4.67
CA ILE A 96 -2.02 -9.48 6.01
C ILE A 96 -3.39 -9.07 6.53
N PHE A 97 -3.71 -7.78 6.39
CA PHE A 97 -5.02 -7.24 6.71
C PHE A 97 -5.59 -6.56 5.49
N VAL A 98 -6.84 -6.87 5.19
CA VAL A 98 -7.66 -6.17 4.20
C VAL A 98 -8.95 -5.82 4.93
N LYS A 99 -9.03 -4.59 5.44
CA LYS A 99 -10.15 -4.09 6.23
C LYS A 99 -10.07 -2.59 6.42
N ASP A 100 -11.22 -1.93 6.47
CA ASP A 100 -11.28 -0.49 6.63
C ASP A 100 -11.22 -0.10 8.10
N VAL A 101 -10.29 0.79 8.41
CA VAL A 101 -10.08 1.36 9.75
C VAL A 101 -10.16 2.88 9.64
N PRO A 102 -11.25 3.50 10.12
CA PRO A 102 -11.43 4.95 10.02
C PRO A 102 -10.32 5.75 10.68
N ASN A 103 -9.94 6.88 10.07
CA ASN A 103 -8.87 7.74 10.56
C ASN A 103 -9.09 8.25 12.00
N ASN A 104 -10.35 8.37 12.44
CA ASN A 104 -10.64 8.78 13.82
C ASN A 104 -10.07 7.82 14.89
N GLN A 105 -9.85 6.55 14.54
CA GLN A 105 -9.23 5.55 15.40
C GLN A 105 -7.71 5.75 15.52
N LEU A 106 -7.07 6.41 14.55
CA LEU A 106 -5.62 6.49 14.43
C LEU A 106 -5.07 7.92 14.61
N ARG A 107 -5.90 8.96 14.42
CA ARG A 107 -5.48 10.38 14.40
C ARG A 107 -4.80 10.89 15.68
N HIS A 108 -4.98 10.20 16.80
CA HIS A 108 -4.35 10.56 18.08
C HIS A 108 -2.86 10.15 18.13
N ILE A 109 -2.43 9.20 17.28
CA ILE A 109 -1.04 8.79 17.16
C ILE A 109 -0.32 9.81 16.29
N ARG A 110 0.62 10.54 16.91
CA ARG A 110 1.44 11.56 16.26
C ARG A 110 2.85 11.07 16.00
N LEU A 111 3.43 11.51 14.88
CA LEU A 111 4.74 11.10 14.40
C LEU A 111 5.77 12.20 14.69
N GLU A 112 6.68 11.93 15.61
CA GLU A 112 7.78 12.85 15.99
C GLU A 112 8.71 13.17 14.81
N ASN A 113 8.85 12.25 13.85
CA ASN A 113 9.65 12.43 12.63
C ASN A 113 8.87 13.08 11.47
N ASN A 114 7.69 13.67 11.73
CA ASN A 114 6.86 14.35 10.75
C ASN A 114 6.12 15.55 11.40
N ASP A 115 6.88 16.46 12.02
CA ASP A 115 6.38 17.68 12.68
C ASP A 115 5.27 17.42 13.71
N ASN A 116 5.29 16.26 14.37
CA ASN A 116 4.25 15.82 15.31
C ASN A 116 2.84 15.80 14.70
N LYS A 117 2.73 15.69 13.37
CA LYS A 117 1.47 15.53 12.65
C LYS A 117 0.86 14.15 12.96
N PRO A 118 -0.48 14.02 12.92
CA PRO A 118 -1.14 12.72 13.01
C PRO A 118 -0.62 11.74 11.95
N VAL A 119 -0.53 10.45 12.29
CA VAL A 119 -0.17 9.39 11.34
C VAL A 119 -1.10 9.36 10.11
N THR A 120 -2.36 9.75 10.28
CA THR A 120 -3.38 9.85 9.23
C THR A 120 -3.10 10.95 8.21
N ASN A 121 -2.21 11.91 8.52
CA ASN A 121 -1.85 13.03 7.65
C ASN A 121 -0.52 12.80 6.92
N SER A 122 -0.05 11.55 6.92
CA SER A 122 1.19 11.16 6.29
C SER A 122 1.09 11.16 4.75
N ARG A 123 2.21 11.51 4.11
CA ARG A 123 2.40 11.36 2.66
C ARG A 123 2.84 9.93 2.33
N ASP A 124 2.85 9.62 1.04
CA ASP A 124 3.33 8.34 0.54
C ASP A 124 4.78 8.08 1.01
N THR A 125 5.05 6.85 1.44
CA THR A 125 6.34 6.39 1.99
C THR A 125 6.82 7.13 3.25
N GLN A 126 5.93 7.76 4.01
CA GLN A 126 6.26 8.25 5.36
C GLN A 126 6.64 7.07 6.26
N GLU A 127 7.83 7.13 6.87
CA GLU A 127 8.24 6.14 7.87
C GLU A 127 7.55 6.40 9.21
N VAL A 128 7.05 5.33 9.82
CA VAL A 128 6.42 5.37 11.14
C VAL A 128 7.42 4.82 12.16
N PRO A 129 7.87 5.62 13.14
CA PRO A 129 8.74 5.15 14.20
C PRO A 129 8.18 3.90 14.89
N LEU A 130 9.04 2.95 15.23
CA LEU A 130 8.63 1.60 15.63
C LEU A 130 7.62 1.58 16.79
N GLU A 131 7.79 2.44 17.79
CA GLU A 131 6.87 2.54 18.93
C GLU A 131 5.48 3.06 18.52
N LYS A 132 5.41 4.01 17.58
CA LYS A 132 4.14 4.48 17.01
C LYS A 132 3.53 3.41 16.11
N ALA A 133 4.36 2.70 15.34
CA ALA A 133 3.91 1.64 14.44
C ALA A 133 3.25 0.48 15.20
N LYS A 134 3.81 0.08 16.36
CA LYS A 134 3.19 -0.92 17.25
C LYS A 134 1.78 -0.51 17.66
N GLN A 135 1.57 0.76 18.00
CA GLN A 135 0.24 1.28 18.38
C GLN A 135 -0.74 1.20 17.20
N VAL A 136 -0.31 1.67 16.03
CA VAL A 136 -1.13 1.62 14.79
C VAL A 136 -1.51 0.18 14.44
N LEU A 137 -0.53 -0.72 14.39
CA LEU A 137 -0.76 -2.14 14.07
C LEU A 137 -1.66 -2.82 15.09
N LYS A 138 -1.53 -2.49 16.38
CA LYS A 138 -2.44 -3.00 17.42
C LYS A 138 -3.88 -2.58 17.13
N ILE A 139 -4.12 -1.29 16.88
CA ILE A 139 -5.46 -0.76 16.59
C ILE A 139 -6.03 -1.41 15.33
N ILE A 140 -5.29 -1.42 14.22
CA ILE A 140 -5.74 -2.04 12.97
C ILE A 140 -6.13 -3.49 13.22
N ALA A 141 -5.28 -4.26 13.92
CA ALA A 141 -5.53 -5.67 14.17
C ALA A 141 -6.78 -5.94 15.00
N THR A 142 -7.02 -5.15 16.05
CA THR A 142 -8.16 -5.34 16.97
C THR A 142 -9.44 -4.66 16.50
N PHE A 143 -9.37 -3.76 15.52
CA PHE A 143 -10.55 -3.06 15.02
C PHE A 143 -11.55 -4.05 14.38
N LYS A 144 -12.79 -3.99 14.86
CA LYS A 144 -13.93 -4.74 14.33
C LYS A 144 -14.52 -3.98 13.15
N HIS A 145 -13.89 -4.12 12.00
CA HIS A 145 -14.36 -3.55 10.74
C HIS A 145 -15.73 -4.11 10.33
N THR A 146 -16.48 -3.30 9.59
CA THR A 146 -17.74 -3.68 8.95
C THR A 146 -17.65 -3.63 7.42
N THR A 147 -16.57 -3.04 6.88
CA THR A 147 -16.35 -2.89 5.44
C THR A 147 -14.90 -3.20 5.07
N SER A 148 -14.70 -3.63 3.83
CA SER A 148 -13.40 -3.76 3.19
C SER A 148 -13.54 -3.70 1.67
N ILE A 149 -12.43 -3.53 0.95
CA ILE A 149 -12.43 -3.63 -0.52
C ILE A 149 -12.96 -4.97 -1.06
N PHE A 150 -13.04 -6.04 -0.23
CA PHE A 150 -13.64 -7.29 -0.67
C PHE A 150 -15.14 -7.18 -0.94
N ASP A 151 -15.83 -6.21 -0.33
CA ASP A 151 -17.26 -5.96 -0.57
C ASP A 151 -17.50 -5.52 -2.02
N ASP A 152 -16.51 -4.87 -2.64
CA ASP A 152 -16.54 -4.33 -4.00
C ASP A 152 -15.60 -5.07 -4.96
N PHE A 153 -15.06 -6.24 -4.59
CA PHE A 153 -14.02 -6.90 -5.39
C PHE A 153 -14.48 -7.24 -6.80
N ALA A 154 -15.72 -7.74 -6.96
CA ALA A 154 -16.30 -8.05 -8.26
C ALA A 154 -16.48 -6.81 -9.15
N HIS A 155 -16.74 -5.64 -8.54
CA HIS A 155 -16.81 -4.37 -9.27
C HIS A 155 -15.44 -4.01 -9.87
N TYR A 156 -14.37 -4.14 -9.07
CA TYR A 156 -13.01 -3.85 -9.51
C TYR A 156 -12.46 -4.85 -10.55
N GLU A 157 -12.80 -6.13 -10.41
CA GLU A 157 -12.52 -7.16 -11.42
C GLU A 157 -13.14 -6.78 -12.77
N LYS A 158 -14.45 -6.51 -12.80
CA LYS A 158 -15.17 -6.16 -14.03
C LYS A 158 -14.59 -4.91 -14.68
N ARG A 159 -14.28 -3.86 -13.91
CA ARG A 159 -13.66 -2.64 -14.44
C ARG A 159 -12.28 -2.90 -15.04
N GLN A 160 -11.48 -3.78 -14.43
CA GLN A 160 -10.19 -4.17 -14.99
C GLN A 160 -10.37 -4.89 -16.34
N GLU A 161 -11.29 -5.84 -16.43
CA GLU A 161 -11.58 -6.57 -17.68
C GLU A 161 -11.99 -5.62 -18.81
N GLU A 162 -12.88 -4.67 -18.54
CA GLU A 162 -13.33 -3.66 -19.50
C GLU A 162 -12.18 -2.75 -19.96
N GLU A 163 -11.33 -2.28 -19.04
CA GLU A 163 -10.14 -1.48 -19.36
C GLU A 163 -9.14 -2.25 -20.24
N GLU A 164 -8.91 -3.52 -19.93
CA GLU A 164 -8.03 -4.39 -20.71
C GLU A 164 -8.59 -4.66 -22.11
N ALA A 165 -9.89 -4.90 -22.23
CA ALA A 165 -10.54 -5.09 -23.53
C ALA A 165 -10.39 -3.83 -24.41
N MET A 166 -10.66 -2.65 -23.85
CA MET A 166 -10.47 -1.37 -24.55
C MET A 166 -9.01 -1.14 -24.97
N ARG A 167 -8.04 -1.48 -24.10
CA ARG A 167 -6.61 -1.38 -24.43
C ARG A 167 -6.22 -2.31 -25.59
N ARG A 168 -6.74 -3.55 -25.61
CA ARG A 168 -6.49 -4.53 -26.69
C ARG A 168 -7.07 -4.04 -28.01
N GLU A 169 -8.29 -3.52 -28.01
CA GLU A 169 -8.94 -2.97 -29.21
C GLU A 169 -8.16 -1.76 -29.77
N ARG A 170 -7.78 -0.82 -28.90
CA ARG A 170 -6.98 0.35 -29.31
C ARG A 170 -5.64 -0.04 -29.92
N ASN A 171 -4.99 -1.07 -29.41
CA ASN A 171 -3.72 -1.54 -29.96
C ASN A 171 -3.91 -2.24 -31.30
N ARG A 172 -5.03 -2.96 -31.50
CA ARG A 172 -5.39 -3.58 -32.77
C ARG A 172 -5.65 -2.55 -33.87
N ASN A 173 -6.31 -1.44 -33.54
CA ASN A 173 -6.62 -0.37 -34.50
C ASN A 173 -5.41 0.51 -34.87
N LYS A 174 -4.28 0.36 -34.18
CA LYS A 174 -3.01 1.06 -34.46
C LYS A 174 -2.07 0.25 -35.35
N GLN A 175 -2.41 -1.01 -35.64
CA GLN A 175 -1.61 -1.97 -36.40
C GLN A 175 -2.19 -2.15 -37.79
#